data_AF-A0A937E0Q0-F1
#
_entry.id   AF-A0A937E0Q0-F1
#
_cell.length_a   1.000
_cell.length_b   1.000
_cell.length_c   1.000
_cell.angle_alpha   90.00
_cell.angle_beta   90.00
_cell.angle_gamma   90.00
#
_symmetry.space_group_name_H-M   'P 1'
#
loop_
_entity.id
_entity.type
_entity.pdbx_description
1 polymer ?
#
loop_
_entity_poly.entity_id
_entity_poly.type
_entity_poly.pdbx_seq_one_letter_code
_entity_poly.pdbx_strand_id
1 'polypeptide(L)'
;MPAKPRLRSAEDDLAFMRSIIERGGRPPMTLAICYLAGGLLYGLQCLFHLGQATGLIRWPDLANLAFVVGISVSFLSVLTWVILKDRSTGGTRRGPMASRTLNAAFNATGMANLAVIIVFGVGAYRDQDFAIWLYYAAIVFALQAAAWFMAWTLKRKRWMLATALGGWVTAVALGVLVREPVLYLCVCTVALFLLFALPGWILFRDARTAPVEP
;
A
#
# COMPACT_ATOMS: atom_id res chain seq x y z
N MET A 1 14.37 29.42 -46.01
CA MET A 1 12.93 29.45 -45.69
C MET A 1 12.70 28.59 -44.45
N PRO A 2 12.32 29.16 -43.29
CA PRO A 2 12.04 28.37 -42.10
C PRO A 2 10.68 27.65 -42.27
N ALA A 3 10.66 26.35 -41.99
CA ALA A 3 9.46 25.52 -42.10
C ALA A 3 8.36 26.01 -41.14
N LYS A 4 7.16 26.25 -41.66
CA LYS A 4 5.96 26.56 -40.86
C LYS A 4 5.75 25.45 -39.80
N PRO A 5 5.43 25.79 -38.54
CA PRO A 5 5.05 24.79 -37.56
C PRO A 5 3.83 24.05 -38.08
N ARG A 6 3.89 22.71 -38.13
CA ARG A 6 2.71 21.88 -38.45
C ARG A 6 1.65 22.18 -37.40
N LEU A 7 0.56 22.82 -37.82
CA LEU A 7 -0.65 22.95 -37.03
C LEU A 7 -1.03 21.53 -36.57
N ARG A 8 -1.03 21.28 -35.25
CA ARG A 8 -1.66 20.07 -34.70
C ARG A 8 -3.12 20.09 -35.15
N SER A 9 -3.60 18.99 -35.73
CA SER A 9 -4.99 18.91 -36.16
C SER A 9 -5.90 19.02 -34.93
N ALA A 10 -7.07 19.63 -35.06
CA ALA A 10 -8.07 19.64 -33.98
C ALA A 10 -8.44 18.20 -33.53
N GLU A 11 -8.28 17.23 -34.43
CA GLU A 11 -8.43 15.80 -34.15
C GLU A 11 -7.34 15.28 -33.20
N ASP A 12 -6.10 15.77 -33.31
CA ASP A 12 -4.99 15.42 -32.40
C ASP A 12 -5.24 15.99 -31.01
N ASP A 13 -5.76 17.22 -30.93
CA ASP A 13 -6.09 17.86 -29.65
C ASP A 13 -7.33 17.20 -29.01
N LEU A 14 -8.33 16.80 -29.80
CA LEU A 14 -9.47 16.01 -29.32
C LEU A 14 -9.06 14.61 -28.90
N ALA A 15 -8.17 13.93 -29.64
CA ALA A 15 -7.60 12.65 -29.25
C ALA A 15 -6.77 12.78 -27.97
N PHE A 16 -6.03 13.88 -27.81
CA PHE A 16 -5.30 14.20 -26.59
C PHE A 16 -6.25 14.46 -25.41
N MET A 17 -7.28 15.30 -25.58
CA MET A 17 -8.30 15.57 -24.56
C MET A 17 -9.08 14.31 -24.19
N ARG A 18 -9.51 13.52 -25.17
CA ARG A 18 -10.14 12.21 -24.99
C ARG A 18 -9.22 11.27 -24.24
N SER A 19 -7.94 11.22 -24.59
CA SER A 19 -6.94 10.43 -23.86
C SER A 19 -6.72 10.92 -22.43
N ILE A 20 -6.82 12.23 -22.15
CA ILE A 20 -6.75 12.79 -20.80
C ILE A 20 -7.99 12.39 -19.99
N ILE A 21 -9.17 12.45 -20.59
CA ILE A 21 -10.45 12.12 -19.95
C ILE A 21 -10.53 10.61 -19.70
N GLU A 22 -10.23 9.76 -20.69
CA GLU A 22 -10.27 8.29 -20.58
C GLU A 22 -9.16 7.75 -19.64
N ARG A 23 -7.97 8.37 -19.62
CA ARG A 23 -6.88 7.99 -18.71
C ARG A 23 -6.98 8.67 -17.34
N GLY A 24 -7.89 9.65 -17.19
CA GLY A 24 -8.25 10.36 -15.97
C GLY A 24 -8.71 9.47 -14.82
N GLY A 25 -9.28 8.31 -15.16
CA GLY A 25 -10.03 7.49 -14.21
C GLY A 25 -9.29 6.30 -13.60
N ARG A 26 -8.18 5.82 -14.17
CA ARG A 26 -7.62 4.51 -13.76
C ARG A 26 -6.70 4.64 -12.54
N PRO A 27 -7.11 4.21 -11.33
CA PRO A 27 -6.15 3.96 -10.26
C PRO A 27 -5.17 2.86 -10.70
N PRO A 28 -3.88 2.95 -10.35
CA PRO A 28 -2.91 1.93 -10.73
C PRO A 28 -3.31 0.59 -10.11
N MET A 29 -3.60 -0.40 -10.97
CA MET A 29 -3.93 -1.77 -10.57
C MET A 29 -2.86 -2.35 -9.64
N THR A 30 -1.60 -1.94 -9.84
CA THR A 30 -0.46 -2.28 -8.98
C THR A 30 -0.67 -1.91 -7.53
N LEU A 31 -1.06 -0.66 -7.22
CA LEU A 31 -1.31 -0.25 -5.83
C LEU A 31 -2.49 -1.03 -5.24
N ALA A 32 -3.57 -1.22 -6.00
CA ALA A 32 -4.74 -1.96 -5.54
C ALA A 32 -4.38 -3.39 -5.09
N ILE A 33 -3.64 -4.12 -5.94
CA ILE A 33 -3.23 -5.50 -5.66
C ILE A 33 -2.23 -5.54 -4.49
N CYS A 34 -1.28 -4.62 -4.44
CA CYS A 34 -0.29 -4.58 -3.35
C CYS A 34 -0.95 -4.32 -1.98
N TYR A 35 -1.89 -3.38 -1.91
CA TYR A 35 -2.64 -3.10 -0.68
C TYR A 35 -3.53 -4.26 -0.26
N LEU A 36 -4.23 -4.88 -1.22
CA LEU A 36 -5.11 -6.01 -0.96
C LEU A 36 -4.32 -7.23 -0.49
N ALA A 37 -3.27 -7.60 -1.23
CA ALA A 37 -2.40 -8.73 -0.88
C ALA A 37 -1.68 -8.48 0.44
N GLY A 38 -1.16 -7.27 0.67
CA GLY A 38 -0.49 -6.90 1.91
C GLY A 38 -1.44 -6.98 3.11
N GLY A 39 -2.62 -6.35 3.02
CA GLY A 39 -3.61 -6.39 4.09
C GLY A 39 -4.09 -7.79 4.43
N LEU A 40 -4.31 -8.65 3.42
CA LEU A 40 -4.75 -10.03 3.62
C LEU A 40 -3.64 -10.93 4.19
N LEU A 41 -2.44 -10.90 3.58
CA LEU A 41 -1.33 -11.77 3.98
C LEU A 41 -0.81 -11.41 5.38
N TYR A 42 -0.55 -10.13 5.63
CA TYR A 42 -0.10 -9.68 6.95
C TYR A 42 -1.23 -9.71 7.99
N GLY A 43 -2.48 -9.45 7.59
CA GLY A 43 -3.63 -9.60 8.47
C GLY A 43 -3.82 -11.05 8.93
N LEU A 44 -3.66 -12.01 8.01
CA LEU A 44 -3.68 -13.44 8.33
C LEU A 44 -2.51 -13.83 9.25
N GLN A 45 -1.31 -13.26 9.01
CA GLN A 45 -0.17 -13.48 9.88
C GLN A 45 -0.43 -12.97 11.32
N CYS A 46 -1.00 -11.77 11.47
CA CYS A 46 -1.36 -11.24 12.79
C CYS A 46 -2.45 -12.09 13.47
N LEU A 47 -3.45 -12.57 12.71
CA LEU A 47 -4.48 -13.46 13.24
C LEU A 47 -3.91 -14.80 13.70
N PHE A 48 -2.93 -15.34 12.97
CA PHE A 48 -2.22 -16.55 13.35
C PHE A 48 -1.48 -16.35 14.68
N HIS A 49 -0.69 -15.27 14.81
CA HIS A 49 0.00 -14.93 16.05
C HIS A 49 -0.96 -14.66 17.22
N LEU A 50 -2.14 -14.10 16.96
CA LEU A 50 -3.19 -13.96 17.97
C LEU A 50 -3.71 -15.34 18.43
N GLY A 51 -3.85 -16.30 17.51
CA GLY A 51 -4.16 -17.70 17.82
C GLY A 51 -3.07 -18.41 18.63
N GLN A 52 -1.82 -17.98 18.52
CA GLN A 52 -0.72 -18.48 19.38
C GLN A 52 -0.77 -17.85 20.77
N ALA A 53 -1.06 -16.55 20.85
CA ALA A 53 -1.17 -15.81 22.10
C ALA A 53 -2.33 -16.30 22.97
N THR A 54 -3.44 -16.76 22.37
CA THR A 54 -4.57 -17.38 23.08
C THR A 54 -4.34 -18.86 23.42
N GLY A 55 -3.21 -19.44 23.02
CA GLY A 55 -2.84 -20.83 23.29
C GLY A 55 -3.53 -21.86 22.40
N LEU A 56 -4.29 -21.43 21.40
CA LEU A 56 -5.03 -22.30 20.48
C LEU A 56 -4.09 -23.00 19.48
N ILE A 57 -2.96 -22.36 19.15
CA ILE A 57 -1.95 -22.86 18.21
C ILE A 57 -0.58 -22.86 18.89
N ARG A 58 -0.08 -24.04 19.27
CA ARG A 58 1.26 -24.23 19.82
C ARG A 58 2.16 -24.86 18.77
N TRP A 59 2.92 -24.04 18.07
CA TRP A 59 3.91 -24.48 17.09
C TRP A 59 5.33 -24.22 17.62
N PRO A 60 6.29 -25.11 17.30
CA PRO A 60 7.69 -24.86 17.61
C PRO A 60 8.18 -23.60 16.88
N ASP A 61 9.14 -22.89 17.47
CA ASP A 61 9.64 -21.59 16.98
C ASP A 61 10.08 -21.63 15.52
N LEU A 62 10.63 -22.76 15.07
CA LEU A 62 11.05 -22.96 13.69
C LEU A 62 9.87 -22.95 12.70
N ALA A 63 8.72 -23.51 13.09
CA ALA A 63 7.51 -23.50 12.28
C ALA A 63 6.88 -22.10 12.22
N ASN A 64 6.99 -21.31 13.30
CA ASN A 64 6.57 -19.91 13.31
C ASN A 64 7.44 -19.05 12.41
N LEU A 65 8.75 -19.25 12.47
CA LEU A 65 9.70 -18.57 11.60
C LEU A 65 9.42 -18.91 10.13
N ALA A 66 9.22 -20.21 9.82
CA ALA A 66 8.89 -20.65 8.47
C ALA A 66 7.58 -20.02 7.96
N PHE A 67 6.56 -19.89 8.81
CA PHE A 67 5.30 -19.26 8.46
C PHE A 67 5.45 -17.76 8.18
N VAL A 68 6.14 -17.01 9.04
CA VAL A 68 6.40 -15.57 8.87
C VAL A 68 7.23 -15.30 7.61
N VAL A 69 8.27 -16.11 7.38
CA VAL A 69 9.09 -16.04 6.17
C VAL A 69 8.25 -16.39 4.95
N GLY A 70 7.41 -17.42 5.02
CA GLY A 70 6.52 -17.83 3.94
C GLY A 70 5.54 -16.74 3.52
N ILE A 71 4.94 -16.02 4.48
CA ILE A 71 4.07 -14.87 4.21
C ILE A 71 4.85 -13.74 3.52
N SER A 72 6.04 -13.41 4.03
CA SER A 72 6.88 -12.35 3.47
C SER A 72 7.34 -12.67 2.05
N VAL A 73 7.77 -13.91 1.79
CA VAL A 73 8.16 -14.39 0.46
C VAL A 73 6.96 -14.40 -0.49
N SER A 74 5.78 -14.80 -0.01
CA SER A 74 4.54 -14.77 -0.80
C SER A 74 4.19 -13.35 -1.20
N PHE A 75 4.25 -12.39 -0.28
CA PHE A 75 4.03 -10.97 -0.55
C PHE A 75 5.04 -10.40 -1.56
N LEU A 76 6.33 -10.70 -1.38
CA LEU A 76 7.38 -10.31 -2.31
C LEU A 76 7.18 -10.90 -3.71
N SER A 77 6.72 -12.15 -3.79
CA SER A 77 6.43 -12.83 -5.06
C SER A 77 5.27 -12.15 -5.79
N VAL A 78 4.19 -11.84 -5.07
CA VAL A 78 3.05 -11.09 -5.63
C VAL A 78 3.49 -9.71 -6.09
N LEU A 79 4.23 -8.97 -5.26
CA LEU A 79 4.73 -7.63 -5.61
C LEU A 79 5.61 -7.68 -6.86
N THR A 80 6.55 -8.63 -6.92
CA THR A 80 7.45 -8.81 -8.07
C THR A 80 6.65 -9.13 -9.33
N TRP A 81 5.71 -10.07 -9.25
CA TRP A 81 4.85 -10.45 -10.38
C TRP A 81 4.04 -9.26 -10.90
N VAL A 82 3.45 -8.46 -10.01
CA VAL A 82 2.67 -7.27 -10.39
C VAL A 82 3.56 -6.23 -11.06
N ILE A 83 4.75 -5.96 -10.53
CA ILE A 83 5.71 -5.01 -11.13
C ILE A 83 6.13 -5.48 -12.53
N LEU A 84 6.43 -6.76 -12.70
CA LEU A 84 6.80 -7.34 -14.00
C LEU A 84 5.64 -7.25 -15.00
N LYS A 85 4.42 -7.52 -14.56
CA LYS A 85 3.21 -7.41 -15.38
C LYS A 85 2.92 -5.97 -15.81
N ASP A 86 3.07 -5.01 -14.89
CA ASP A 86 2.87 -3.58 -15.16
C ASP A 86 3.92 -3.05 -16.16
N ARG A 87 5.17 -3.50 -16.04
CA ARG A 87 6.25 -3.18 -16.99
C ARG A 87 5.99 -3.77 -18.38
N SER A 88 5.48 -5.00 -18.47
CA SER A 88 5.14 -5.66 -19.74
C SER A 88 3.98 -4.97 -20.48
N THR A 89 3.06 -4.36 -19.74
CA THR A 89 1.86 -3.70 -20.31
C THR A 89 2.10 -2.23 -20.71
N GLY A 90 3.34 -1.71 -20.62
CA GLY A 90 3.74 -0.42 -21.22
C GLY A 90 3.13 0.86 -20.60
N GLY A 91 2.63 0.82 -19.37
CA GLY A 91 1.65 1.81 -18.88
C GLY A 91 2.11 3.11 -18.20
N THR A 92 3.40 3.42 -18.04
CA THR A 92 3.81 4.30 -16.91
C THR A 92 4.33 5.71 -17.19
N ARG A 93 4.19 6.30 -18.39
CA ARG A 93 4.73 7.67 -18.63
C ARG A 93 3.74 8.78 -19.00
N ARG A 94 2.46 8.50 -19.25
CA ARG A 94 1.47 9.52 -19.64
C ARG A 94 0.13 9.38 -18.91
N GLY A 95 0.17 9.47 -17.58
CA GLY A 95 -1.02 9.64 -16.74
C GLY A 95 -1.31 11.12 -16.47
N PRO A 96 -2.57 11.51 -16.20
CA PRO A 96 -2.93 12.83 -15.69
C PRO A 96 -2.06 13.26 -14.49
N MET A 97 -1.79 14.56 -14.32
CA MET A 97 -0.91 15.04 -13.24
C MET A 97 -1.31 14.48 -11.87
N ALA A 98 -2.61 14.41 -11.56
CA ALA A 98 -3.12 13.88 -10.30
C ALA A 98 -2.73 12.40 -10.06
N SER A 99 -2.73 11.54 -11.08
CA SER A 99 -2.34 10.13 -10.92
C SER A 99 -0.83 9.96 -10.80
N ARG A 100 -0.05 10.80 -11.49
CA ARG A 100 1.41 10.84 -11.34
C ARG A 100 1.82 11.30 -9.95
N THR A 101 1.20 12.35 -9.41
CA THR A 101 1.44 12.83 -8.04
C THR A 101 1.05 11.78 -7.01
N LEU A 102 -0.07 11.09 -7.21
CA LEU A 102 -0.50 10.00 -6.34
C LEU A 102 0.52 8.84 -6.32
N ASN A 103 0.98 8.41 -7.49
CA ASN A 103 1.99 7.36 -7.60
C ASN A 103 3.32 7.78 -6.99
N ALA A 104 3.72 9.04 -7.18
CA ALA A 104 4.93 9.58 -6.57
C ALA A 104 4.82 9.58 -5.04
N ALA A 105 3.67 9.98 -4.48
CA ALA A 105 3.44 9.95 -3.04
C ALA A 105 3.55 8.53 -2.45
N PHE A 106 2.87 7.54 -3.05
CA PHE A 106 2.96 6.15 -2.58
C PHE A 106 4.34 5.54 -2.76
N ASN A 107 5.05 5.86 -3.85
CA ASN A 107 6.44 5.43 -4.03
C ASN A 107 7.37 6.06 -2.99
N ALA A 108 7.21 7.36 -2.70
CA ALA A 108 7.98 8.05 -1.67
C ALA A 108 7.75 7.42 -0.29
N THR A 109 6.50 7.08 0.05
CA THR A 109 6.17 6.33 1.27
C THR A 109 6.84 4.95 1.30
N GLY A 110 6.84 4.22 0.18
CA GLY A 110 7.54 2.93 0.07
C GLY A 110 9.05 3.05 0.27
N MET A 111 9.69 4.06 -0.33
CA MET A 111 11.11 4.35 -0.13
C MET A 111 11.43 4.75 1.31
N ALA A 112 10.56 5.56 1.94
CA ALA A 112 10.70 5.90 3.35
C ALA A 112 10.62 4.63 4.23
N ASN A 113 9.65 3.74 3.98
CA ASN A 113 9.58 2.46 4.70
C ASN A 113 10.85 1.61 4.54
N LEU A 114 11.47 1.60 3.35
CA LEU A 114 12.74 0.90 3.14
C LEU A 114 13.89 1.51 3.96
N ALA A 115 13.92 2.83 4.14
CA ALA A 115 14.91 3.46 5.02
C ALA A 115 14.62 3.14 6.50
N VAL A 116 13.35 3.22 6.91
CA VAL A 116 12.92 2.99 8.29
C VAL A 116 13.18 1.53 8.70
N ILE A 117 12.90 0.54 7.85
CA ILE A 117 13.16 -0.88 8.19
C ILE A 117 14.66 -1.14 8.42
N ILE A 118 15.56 -0.45 7.71
CA ILE A 118 17.01 -0.54 7.95
C ILE A 118 17.37 0.07 9.31
N VAL A 119 16.88 1.28 9.60
CA VAL A 119 17.16 1.99 10.87
C VAL A 119 16.66 1.19 12.07
N PHE A 120 15.39 0.77 12.05
CA PHE A 120 14.79 0.02 13.14
C PHE A 120 15.28 -1.42 13.21
N GLY A 121 15.61 -2.04 12.07
CA GLY A 121 16.20 -3.38 12.05
C GLY A 121 17.60 -3.42 12.66
N VAL A 122 18.46 -2.46 12.30
CA VAL A 122 19.78 -2.33 12.89
C VAL A 122 19.68 -1.93 14.37
N GLY A 123 18.76 -1.03 14.72
CA GLY A 123 18.51 -0.62 16.10
C GLY A 123 18.04 -1.78 16.99
N ALA A 124 17.05 -2.55 16.54
CA ALA A 124 16.55 -3.72 17.26
C ALA A 124 17.63 -4.80 17.44
N TYR A 125 18.48 -5.02 16.43
CA TYR A 125 19.61 -5.95 16.56
C TYR A 125 20.65 -5.47 17.56
N ARG A 126 20.96 -4.17 17.56
CA ARG A 126 21.97 -3.58 18.45
C ARG A 126 21.52 -3.59 19.90
N ASP A 127 20.29 -3.16 20.16
CA ASP A 127 19.78 -2.97 21.52
C ASP A 127 19.10 -4.23 22.09
N GLN A 128 18.98 -5.30 21.28
CA GLN A 128 18.32 -6.57 21.62
C GLN A 128 16.88 -6.40 22.14
N ASP A 129 16.25 -5.26 21.83
CA ASP A 129 14.90 -4.93 22.25
C ASP A 129 13.92 -5.05 21.07
N PHE A 130 13.05 -6.05 21.14
CA PHE A 130 12.02 -6.28 20.14
C PHE A 130 10.95 -5.18 20.10
N ALA A 131 10.80 -4.39 21.18
CA ALA A 131 9.89 -3.25 21.20
C ALA A 131 10.27 -2.20 20.13
N ILE A 132 11.57 -2.05 19.85
CA ILE A 132 12.07 -1.19 18.77
C ILE A 132 11.48 -1.64 17.42
N TRP A 133 11.46 -2.95 17.17
CA TRP A 133 10.86 -3.50 15.96
C TRP A 133 9.34 -3.33 15.89
N LEU A 134 8.63 -3.36 17.01
CA LEU A 134 7.19 -3.11 17.03
C LEU A 134 6.85 -1.65 16.64
N TYR A 135 7.66 -0.67 17.02
CA TYR A 135 7.46 0.72 16.60
C TYR A 135 7.57 0.94 15.08
N TYR A 136 8.30 0.08 14.36
CA TYR A 136 8.36 0.14 12.90
C TYR A 136 6.96 0.04 12.27
N ALA A 137 6.12 -0.88 12.75
CA ALA A 137 4.77 -1.03 12.21
C ALA A 137 3.91 0.22 12.46
N ALA A 138 4.03 0.88 13.62
CA ALA A 138 3.35 2.15 13.87
C ALA A 138 3.78 3.24 12.86
N ILE A 139 5.07 3.32 12.53
CA ILE A 139 5.60 4.27 11.54
C ILE A 139 5.08 3.96 10.13
N VAL A 140 5.02 2.68 9.75
CA VAL A 140 4.44 2.27 8.46
C VAL A 140 3.00 2.75 8.34
N PHE A 141 2.18 2.57 9.37
CA PHE A 141 0.80 3.08 9.38
C PHE A 141 0.75 4.61 9.28
N ALA A 142 1.63 5.34 9.97
CA ALA A 142 1.66 6.80 9.94
C ALA A 142 2.06 7.36 8.56
N LEU A 143 3.09 6.78 7.93
CA LEU A 143 3.54 7.18 6.59
C LEU A 143 2.51 6.81 5.52
N GLN A 144 1.85 5.66 5.67
CA GLN A 144 0.79 5.23 4.76
C GLN A 144 -0.46 6.12 4.89
N ALA A 145 -0.80 6.54 6.11
CA ALA A 145 -1.87 7.49 6.36
C ALA A 145 -1.61 8.84 5.68
N ALA A 146 -0.37 9.32 5.70
CA ALA A 146 0.02 10.55 5.01
C ALA A 146 -0.16 10.45 3.48
N ALA A 147 0.19 9.30 2.88
CA ALA A 147 -0.06 9.06 1.45
C ALA A 147 -1.55 9.04 1.10
N TRP A 148 -2.39 8.44 1.96
CA TRP A 148 -3.85 8.45 1.81
C TRP A 148 -4.46 9.84 2.02
N PHE A 149 -3.90 10.66 2.90
CA PHE A 149 -4.33 12.04 3.07
C PHE A 149 -4.06 12.86 1.80
N MET A 150 -2.87 12.70 1.21
CA MET A 150 -2.54 13.27 -0.11
C MET A 150 -3.48 12.76 -1.22
N ALA A 151 -3.85 11.47 -1.19
CA ALA A 151 -4.83 10.93 -2.11
C ALA A 151 -6.19 11.62 -1.98
N TRP A 152 -6.61 11.90 -0.75
CA TRP A 152 -7.84 12.62 -0.45
C TRP A 152 -7.79 14.09 -0.90
N THR A 153 -6.69 14.81 -0.69
CA THR A 153 -6.58 16.21 -1.14
C THR A 153 -6.73 16.34 -2.65
N LEU A 154 -6.27 15.34 -3.41
CA LEU A 154 -6.37 15.29 -4.88
C LEU A 154 -7.73 14.76 -5.39
N LYS A 155 -8.26 13.67 -4.83
CA LYS A 155 -9.48 13.01 -5.35
C LYS A 155 -10.76 13.33 -4.57
N ARG A 156 -10.65 13.97 -3.40
CA ARG A 156 -11.74 14.37 -2.49
C ARG A 156 -12.75 13.27 -2.14
N LYS A 157 -12.39 11.98 -2.28
CA LYS A 157 -13.26 10.85 -1.92
C LYS A 157 -13.24 10.64 -0.40
N ARG A 158 -14.42 10.64 0.24
CA ARG A 158 -14.56 10.53 1.72
C ARG A 158 -13.90 9.27 2.32
N TRP A 159 -13.90 8.15 1.59
CA TRP A 159 -13.27 6.91 2.07
C TRP A 159 -11.74 7.04 2.22
N MET A 160 -11.08 7.84 1.38
CA MET A 160 -9.62 8.06 1.48
C MET A 160 -9.25 8.84 2.74
N LEU A 161 -10.10 9.80 3.13
CA LEU A 161 -9.94 10.51 4.40
C LEU A 161 -10.15 9.58 5.59
N ALA A 162 -11.18 8.73 5.53
CA ALA A 162 -11.42 7.73 6.58
C ALA A 162 -10.23 6.78 6.74
N THR A 163 -9.62 6.32 5.63
CA THR A 163 -8.42 5.48 5.66
C THR A 163 -7.21 6.23 6.24
N ALA A 164 -7.02 7.51 5.89
CA ALA A 164 -5.92 8.32 6.43
C ALA A 164 -6.05 8.55 7.94
N LEU A 165 -7.24 9.00 8.39
CA LEU A 165 -7.51 9.22 9.81
C LEU A 165 -7.41 7.91 10.60
N GLY A 166 -8.00 6.83 10.08
CA GLY A 166 -7.87 5.50 10.67
C GLY A 166 -6.41 5.07 10.80
N GLY A 167 -5.59 5.31 9.77
CA GLY A 167 -4.17 4.97 9.79
C GLY A 167 -3.38 5.73 10.86
N TRP A 168 -3.64 7.03 11.05
CA TRP A 168 -3.00 7.78 12.15
C TRP A 168 -3.48 7.35 13.53
N VAL A 169 -4.78 7.12 13.69
CA VAL A 169 -5.32 6.60 14.96
C VAL A 169 -4.70 5.24 15.29
N THR A 170 -4.60 4.34 14.30
CA THR A 170 -3.92 3.05 14.46
C THR A 170 -2.44 3.24 14.78
N ALA A 171 -1.72 4.15 14.12
CA ALA A 171 -0.31 4.39 14.41
C ALA A 171 -0.08 4.82 15.86
N VAL A 172 -0.90 5.76 16.37
CA VAL A 172 -0.85 6.19 17.76
C VAL A 172 -1.20 5.04 18.71
N ALA A 173 -2.26 4.28 18.40
CA ALA A 173 -2.65 3.13 19.21
C ALA A 173 -1.52 2.09 19.27
N LEU A 174 -0.93 1.69 18.15
CA LEU A 174 0.19 0.74 18.12
C LEU A 174 1.42 1.24 18.90
N GLY A 175 1.71 2.54 18.86
CA GLY A 175 2.79 3.13 19.65
C GLY A 175 2.53 3.06 21.17
N VAL A 176 1.29 3.30 21.62
CA VAL A 176 0.92 3.22 23.04
C VAL A 176 0.85 1.75 23.51
N LEU A 177 0.33 0.87 22.66
CA LEU A 177 0.11 -0.55 22.96
C LEU A 177 1.34 -1.43 22.72
N VAL A 178 2.52 -0.85 22.47
CA VAL A 178 3.74 -1.61 22.13
C VAL A 178 4.13 -2.63 23.21
N ARG A 179 3.77 -2.36 24.47
CA ARG A 179 4.06 -3.22 25.63
C ARG A 179 2.98 -4.27 25.91
N GLU A 180 1.86 -4.22 25.20
CA GLU A 180 0.72 -5.12 25.36
C GLU A 180 0.52 -5.97 24.09
N PRO A 181 1.27 -7.08 23.94
CA PRO A 181 1.38 -7.81 22.67
C PRO A 181 0.04 -8.34 22.13
N VAL A 182 -0.89 -8.73 23.00
CA VAL A 182 -2.20 -9.26 22.59
C VAL A 182 -3.08 -8.14 22.02
N LEU A 183 -3.18 -7.01 22.71
CA LEU A 183 -3.98 -5.87 22.25
C LEU A 183 -3.35 -5.22 21.02
N TYR A 184 -2.02 -5.18 20.95
CA TYR A 184 -1.27 -4.75 19.77
C TYR A 184 -1.65 -5.58 18.54
N LEU A 185 -1.64 -6.92 18.67
CA LEU A 185 -2.00 -7.84 17.58
C LEU A 185 -3.46 -7.67 17.15
N CYS A 186 -4.40 -7.51 18.09
CA CYS A 186 -5.80 -7.25 17.78
C CYS A 186 -5.98 -5.96 16.97
N VAL A 187 -5.42 -4.85 17.45
CA VAL A 187 -5.50 -3.54 16.78
C VAL A 187 -4.85 -3.60 15.40
N CYS A 188 -3.68 -4.23 15.29
CA CYS A 188 -2.98 -4.39 14.02
C CYS A 188 -3.78 -5.24 13.02
N THR A 189 -4.37 -6.36 13.46
CA THR A 189 -5.19 -7.22 12.61
C THR A 189 -6.39 -6.45 12.06
N VAL A 190 -7.16 -5.80 12.93
CA VAL A 190 -8.33 -5.00 12.53
C VAL A 190 -7.93 -3.88 11.57
N ALA A 191 -6.81 -3.20 11.84
CA ALA A 191 -6.29 -2.15 10.99
C ALA A 191 -5.83 -2.65 9.63
N LEU A 192 -5.16 -3.81 9.54
CA LEU A 192 -4.72 -4.38 8.26
C LEU A 192 -5.92 -4.76 7.37
N PHE A 193 -6.98 -5.32 7.95
CA PHE A 193 -8.19 -5.61 7.18
C PHE A 193 -8.94 -4.34 6.78
N LEU A 194 -9.15 -3.39 7.70
CA LEU A 194 -9.95 -2.19 7.44
C LEU A 194 -9.23 -1.09 6.66
N LEU A 195 -7.93 -0.91 6.88
CA LEU A 195 -7.15 0.22 6.34
C LEU A 195 -6.22 -0.17 5.20
N PHE A 196 -6.00 -1.47 4.98
CA PHE A 196 -5.22 -1.95 3.82
C PHE A 196 -6.07 -2.82 2.89
N ALA A 197 -6.73 -3.87 3.38
CA ALA A 197 -7.49 -4.77 2.51
C ALA A 197 -8.74 -4.09 1.92
N LEU A 198 -9.49 -3.33 2.71
CA LEU A 198 -10.71 -2.63 2.28
C LEU A 198 -10.44 -1.54 1.22
N PRO A 199 -9.50 -0.59 1.40
CA PRO A 199 -9.16 0.35 0.34
C PRO A 199 -8.48 -0.32 -0.87
N GLY A 200 -7.70 -1.38 -0.66
CA GLY A 200 -7.16 -2.22 -1.75
C GLY A 200 -8.26 -2.84 -2.61
N TRP A 201 -9.32 -3.36 -1.98
CA TRP A 201 -10.49 -3.90 -2.66
C TRP A 201 -11.29 -2.82 -3.40
N ILE A 202 -11.50 -1.65 -2.79
CA ILE A 202 -12.20 -0.53 -3.44
C ILE A 202 -11.41 -0.08 -4.68
N LEU A 203 -10.09 0.06 -4.57
CA LEU A 203 -9.23 0.39 -5.73
C LEU A 203 -9.29 -0.69 -6.81
N PHE A 204 -9.33 -1.98 -6.43
CA PHE A 204 -9.43 -3.10 -7.36
C PHE A 204 -10.78 -3.13 -8.08
N ARG A 205 -11.87 -2.84 -7.37
CA ARG A 205 -13.20 -2.70 -7.96
C ARG A 205 -13.23 -1.53 -8.94
N ASP A 206 -12.76 -0.35 -8.52
CA ASP A 206 -12.68 0.85 -9.37
C ASP A 206 -11.82 0.58 -10.64
N ALA A 207 -10.75 -0.21 -10.52
CA ALA A 207 -9.90 -0.59 -11.65
C ALA A 207 -10.54 -1.62 -12.60
N ARG A 208 -11.43 -2.49 -12.10
CA ARG A 208 -12.15 -3.51 -12.90
C ARG A 208 -13.42 -3.01 -13.55
N THR A 209 -14.11 -2.04 -12.93
CA THR A 209 -15.37 -1.48 -13.46
C THR A 209 -15.14 -0.39 -14.50
N ALA A 210 -13.89 0.05 -14.74
CA ALA A 210 -13.58 0.91 -15.86
C ALA A 210 -13.79 0.12 -17.17
N PRO A 211 -14.66 0.57 -18.10
CA PRO A 211 -14.92 -0.15 -19.33
C PRO A 211 -13.61 -0.43 -20.08
N VAL A 212 -13.36 -1.70 -20.37
CA VAL A 212 -12.50 -2.11 -21.47
C VAL A 212 -13.46 -2.25 -22.63
N GLU A 213 -13.74 -1.14 -23.33
CA GLU A 213 -14.38 -1.26 -24.63
C GLU A 213 -13.31 -1.70 -25.65
N PRO A 214 -13.64 -2.69 -26.51
CA PRO A 214 -12.75 -3.27 -27.52
C PRO A 214 -12.37 -2.29 -28.64
#